data_AF-A0A967JXP2-F1
#
_entry.id   AF-A0A967JXP2-F1
#
_cell.length_a   1.000
_cell.length_b   1.000
_cell.length_c   1.000
_cell.angle_alpha   90.00
_cell.angle_beta   90.00
_cell.angle_gamma   90.00
#
_symmetry.space_group_name_H-M   'P 1'
#
loop_
_entity.id
_entity.type
_entity.pdbx_description
1 polymer ?
#
loop_
_entity_poly.entity_id
_entity_poly.type
_entity_poly.pdbx_seq_one_letter_code
_entity_poly.pdbx_strand_id
1 'polypeptide(L)'
;LQLGYPDKAIPLLSKFAELRQESTLWRTDVYLEEVLYYLGEAYLANDQPSFALQSLDLALEIDHTDADAHFLLGQAYGELGMVEQAT
;
A
#
# COMPACT_ATOMS: atom_id res chain seq x y z
N LEU A 1 5.92 -12.75 3.10
CA LEU A 1 5.63 -13.78 2.07
C LEU A 1 5.73 -13.06 0.75
N GLN A 2 6.91 -13.04 0.11
CA GLN A 2 7.11 -12.23 -1.09
C GLN A 2 6.12 -12.70 -2.17
N LEU A 3 5.23 -11.81 -2.60
CA LEU A 3 4.15 -12.12 -3.54
C LEU A 3 4.75 -12.66 -4.84
N GLY A 4 4.76 -13.98 -5.02
CA GLY A 4 5.31 -14.63 -6.21
C GLY A 4 4.54 -14.34 -7.50
N TYR A 5 3.43 -13.59 -7.43
CA TYR A 5 2.55 -13.23 -8.56
C TYR A 5 1.83 -11.89 -8.31
N PRO A 6 2.53 -10.74 -8.31
CA PRO A 6 1.92 -9.43 -8.02
C PRO A 6 0.78 -9.10 -8.99
N ASP A 7 0.92 -9.41 -10.29
CA ASP A 7 -0.11 -9.20 -11.31
C ASP A 7 -1.46 -9.86 -11.00
N LYS A 8 -1.45 -10.97 -10.25
CA LYS A 8 -2.68 -11.68 -9.84
C LYS A 8 -3.21 -11.17 -8.51
N ALA A 9 -2.34 -10.68 -7.64
CA ALA A 9 -2.70 -10.20 -6.31
C ALA A 9 -3.38 -8.83 -6.39
N ILE A 10 -2.82 -7.90 -7.20
CA ILE A 10 -3.34 -6.55 -7.38
C ILE A 10 -4.87 -6.52 -7.59
N PRO A 11 -5.47 -7.19 -8.59
CA PRO A 11 -6.91 -7.10 -8.82
C PRO A 11 -7.76 -7.65 -7.67
N LEU A 12 -7.24 -8.62 -6.89
CA LEU A 12 -7.95 -9.18 -5.75
C LEU A 12 -7.90 -8.24 -4.55
N LEU A 13 -6.71 -7.68 -4.28
CA LEU A 13 -6.48 -6.73 -3.20
C LEU A 13 -7.22 -5.41 -3.46
N SER A 14 -7.16 -4.86 -4.67
CA SER A 14 -7.90 -3.65 -5.06
C SER A 14 -9.41 -3.82 -4.85
N LYS A 15 -9.97 -4.96 -5.28
CA LYS A 15 -11.40 -5.23 -5.09
C LYS A 15 -11.79 -5.31 -3.62
N PHE A 16 -10.95 -5.89 -2.76
CA PHE A 16 -11.21 -5.90 -1.33
C PHE A 16 -11.14 -4.49 -0.73
N ALA A 17 -10.12 -3.71 -1.11
CA ALA A 17 -9.94 -2.34 -0.64
C ALA A 17 -11.14 -1.47 -1.01
N GLU A 18 -11.61 -1.53 -2.25
CA GLU A 18 -12.82 -0.83 -2.73
C GLU A 18 -14.04 -1.15 -1.85
N LEU A 19 -14.33 -2.43 -1.61
CA LEU A 19 -15.47 -2.86 -0.81
C LEU A 19 -15.42 -2.37 0.64
N ARG A 20 -14.22 -2.23 1.22
CA ARG A 20 -14.04 -1.78 2.60
C ARG A 20 -14.03 -0.26 2.73
N GLN A 21 -13.51 0.46 1.74
CA GLN A 21 -13.47 1.93 1.73
C GLN A 21 -14.85 2.58 1.58
N GLU A 22 -15.87 1.83 1.12
CA GLU A 22 -17.27 2.27 1.15
C GLU A 22 -17.82 2.46 2.59
N SER A 23 -17.16 1.87 3.59
CA SER A 23 -17.54 2.01 5.01
C SER A 23 -17.18 3.39 5.56
N THR A 24 -18.08 3.99 6.34
CA THR A 24 -17.79 5.24 7.08
C THR A 24 -16.69 5.07 8.13
N LEU A 25 -16.37 3.83 8.52
CA LEU A 25 -15.38 3.49 9.55
C LEU A 25 -14.05 2.99 8.98
N TRP A 26 -13.79 3.17 7.68
CA TRP A 26 -12.61 2.62 7.00
C TRP A 26 -11.28 3.00 7.66
N ARG A 27 -11.19 4.21 8.25
CA ARG A 27 -10.00 4.70 8.98
C ARG A 27 -9.64 3.91 10.25
N THR A 28 -10.48 2.96 10.64
CA THR A 28 -10.26 2.08 11.79
C THR A 28 -10.32 0.60 11.41
N ASP A 29 -10.44 0.29 10.11
CA ASP A 29 -10.52 -1.08 9.62
C ASP A 29 -9.11 -1.66 9.47
N VAL A 30 -8.67 -2.38 10.50
CA VAL A 30 -7.35 -3.03 10.55
C VAL A 30 -7.13 -4.04 9.41
N TYR A 31 -8.18 -4.60 8.81
CA TYR A 31 -8.01 -5.49 7.66
C TYR A 31 -7.82 -4.71 6.35
N LEU A 32 -8.37 -3.50 6.29
CA LEU A 32 -8.17 -2.62 5.15
C LEU A 32 -6.73 -2.10 5.13
N GLU A 33 -6.19 -1.74 6.29
CA GLU A 33 -4.78 -1.34 6.46
C GLU A 33 -3.84 -2.41 5.91
N GLU A 34 -3.95 -3.65 6.39
CA GLU A 34 -3.09 -4.76 5.94
C GLU A 34 -3.23 -5.02 4.43
N VAL A 35 -4.44 -4.89 3.87
CA VAL A 35 -4.66 -5.04 2.42
C VAL A 35 -4.04 -3.89 1.63
N LEU A 36 -4.11 -2.67 2.11
CA LEU A 36 -3.48 -1.51 1.48
C LEU A 36 -1.95 -1.62 1.52
N TYR A 37 -1.39 -2.12 2.63
CA TYR A 37 0.02 -2.48 2.73
C TYR A 37 0.43 -3.50 1.65
N TYR A 38 -0.26 -4.65 1.57
CA TYR A 38 0.07 -5.68 0.57
C TYR A 38 -0.18 -5.20 -0.87
N LEU A 39 -1.14 -4.30 -1.07
CA LEU A 39 -1.36 -3.68 -2.38
C LEU A 39 -0.17 -2.78 -2.75
N GLY A 40 0.36 -2.03 -1.78
CA GLY A 40 1.59 -1.27 -1.91
C GLY A 40 2.81 -2.13 -2.29
N GLU A 41 3.03 -3.22 -1.55
CA GLU A 41 4.08 -4.21 -1.84
C GLU A 41 3.90 -4.80 -3.24
N ALA A 42 2.68 -5.19 -3.62
CA ALA A 42 2.39 -5.78 -4.91
C ALA A 42 2.66 -4.80 -6.06
N TYR A 43 2.34 -3.51 -5.88
CA TYR A 43 2.62 -2.47 -6.88
C TYR A 43 4.11 -2.22 -7.03
N LEU A 44 4.89 -2.18 -5.94
CA LEU A 44 6.35 -2.09 -6.02
C LEU A 44 6.95 -3.30 -6.77
N ALA A 45 6.48 -4.50 -6.44
CA ALA A 45 6.90 -5.72 -7.12
C ALA A 45 6.51 -5.78 -8.60
N ASN A 46 5.63 -4.88 -9.06
CA ASN A 46 5.18 -4.77 -10.44
C ASN A 46 5.66 -3.51 -11.16
N ASP A 47 6.74 -2.87 -10.67
CA ASP A 47 7.31 -1.63 -11.22
C ASP A 47 6.28 -0.48 -11.32
N GLN A 48 5.34 -0.42 -10.36
CA GLN A 48 4.24 0.55 -10.29
C GLN A 48 4.30 1.43 -9.02
N PRO A 49 5.42 2.13 -8.75
CA PRO A 49 5.65 2.82 -7.47
C PRO A 49 4.67 3.97 -7.19
N SER A 50 4.07 4.59 -8.22
CA SER A 50 3.06 5.63 -8.03
C SER A 50 1.74 5.11 -7.45
N PHE A 51 1.38 3.86 -7.74
CA PHE A 51 0.22 3.21 -7.12
C PHE A 51 0.56 2.65 -5.74
N ALA A 52 1.83 2.27 -5.54
CA ALA A 52 2.32 1.88 -4.23
C ALA A 52 2.22 3.03 -3.23
N LEU A 53 2.70 4.23 -3.59
CA LEU A 53 2.58 5.42 -2.74
C LEU A 53 1.14 5.65 -2.27
N GLN A 54 0.17 5.66 -3.20
CA GLN A 54 -1.23 5.88 -2.87
C GLN A 54 -1.78 4.84 -1.89
N SER A 55 -1.42 3.57 -2.09
CA SER A 55 -1.90 2.48 -1.23
C SER A 55 -1.28 2.57 0.15
N LEU A 56 0.03 2.82 0.23
CA LEU A 56 0.78 2.92 1.48
C LEU A 56 0.40 4.18 2.29
N ASP A 57 0.14 5.31 1.63
CA ASP A 57 -0.39 6.52 2.28
C ASP A 57 -1.73 6.24 2.95
N LEU A 58 -2.61 5.48 2.29
CA LEU A 58 -3.91 5.09 2.86
C LEU A 58 -3.78 4.06 3.98
N ALA A 59 -2.83 3.12 3.89
CA ALA A 59 -2.53 2.20 4.98
C ALA A 59 -2.08 2.99 6.23
N LEU A 60 -1.17 3.94 6.01
CA LEU A 60 -0.70 4.83 7.06
C LEU A 60 -1.80 5.76 7.57
N GLU A 61 -2.84 6.13 6.81
CA GLU A 61 -4.00 6.84 7.37
C GLU A 61 -4.76 6.03 8.44
N ILE A 62 -4.65 4.70 8.42
CA ILE A 62 -5.31 3.78 9.37
C ILE A 62 -4.36 3.45 10.53
N ASP A 63 -3.13 3.03 10.23
CA ASP A 63 -2.06 2.83 11.22
C ASP A 63 -0.83 3.70 10.89
N HIS A 64 -0.76 4.86 11.54
CA HIS A 64 0.36 5.80 11.37
C HIS A 64 1.73 5.23 11.79
N THR A 65 1.75 4.10 12.52
CA THR A 65 2.94 3.52 13.13
C THR A 65 3.43 2.25 12.46
N ASP A 66 2.79 1.80 11.37
CA ASP A 66 3.26 0.65 10.62
C ASP A 66 4.64 0.93 10.01
N ALA A 67 5.66 0.30 10.61
CA ALA A 67 7.04 0.47 10.20
C ALA A 67 7.33 -0.15 8.83
N ASP A 68 6.60 -1.21 8.46
CA ASP A 68 6.77 -1.87 7.17
C ASP A 68 6.16 -1.01 6.05
N ALA A 69 4.98 -0.40 6.27
CA ALA A 69 4.42 0.58 5.34
C ALA A 69 5.34 1.81 5.14
N HIS A 70 5.92 2.37 6.21
CA HIS A 70 6.89 3.48 6.08
C HIS A 70 8.12 3.07 5.27
N PHE A 71 8.64 1.85 5.49
CA PHE A 71 9.78 1.34 4.74
C PHE A 71 9.46 1.22 3.24
N LEU A 72 8.31 0.63 2.89
CA LEU A 72 7.88 0.51 1.50
C LEU A 72 7.58 1.89 0.86
N LEU A 73 7.08 2.86 1.63
CA LEU A 73 6.86 4.22 1.15
C LEU A 73 8.19 4.89 0.76
N GLY A 74 9.22 4.71 1.58
CA GLY A 74 10.58 5.14 1.27
C GLY A 74 11.14 4.48 0.01
N GLN A 75 10.88 3.17 -0.18
CA GLN A 75 11.24 2.48 -1.43
C GLN A 75 10.50 3.08 -2.64
N ALA A 76 9.20 3.31 -2.54
CA ALA A 76 8.38 3.89 -3.61
C ALA A 76 8.87 5.30 -4.00
N TYR A 77 9.17 6.15 -3.03
CA TYR A 77 9.77 7.45 -3.28
C TYR A 77 11.16 7.34 -3.94
N GLY A 78 11.97 6.37 -3.52
CA GLY A 78 13.27 6.07 -4.14
C GLY A 78 13.15 5.69 -5.62
N GLU A 79 12.22 4.80 -5.96
CA GLU A 79 11.95 4.37 -7.34
C GLU A 79 11.41 5.51 -8.22
N LEU A 80 10.69 6.47 -7.62
CA LEU A 80 10.21 7.68 -8.30
C LEU A 80 11.25 8.81 -8.39
N GLY A 81 12.43 8.64 -7.79
CA GLY A 81 13.47 9.68 -7.70
C GLY A 81 13.11 10.84 -6.77
N MET A 82 12.11 10.66 -5.90
CA MET A 82 11.57 11.65 -4.96
C MET A 82 12.21 11.51 -3.57
N VAL A 83 13.53 11.40 -3.53
CA VAL A 83 14.28 11.02 -2.31
C VAL A 83 14.08 12.02 -1.15
N GLU A 84 13.82 13.29 -1.44
CA GLU A 84 13.54 14.31 -0.42
C GLU A 84 12.21 14.09 0.34
N GLN A 85 11.31 13.27 -0.21
CA GLN A 85 10.02 12.92 0.42
C GLN A 85 10.11 11.59 1.19
N ALA A 86 11.22 10.87 1.08
CA ALA A 86 11.46 9.56 1.71
C ALA A 86 12.04 9.65 3.15
N THR A 87 12.13 10.84 3.73
CA THR A 87 12.78 11.14 5.03
C THR A 87 11.80 11.77 6.00
#